data_AF-A0A8J3QDK7-F1
#
_entry.id   AF-A0A8J3QDK7-F1
#
_cell.length_a   1.000
_cell.length_b   1.000
_cell.length_c   1.000
_cell.angle_alpha   90.00
_cell.angle_beta   90.00
_cell.angle_gamma   90.00
#
_symmetry.space_group_name_H-M   'P 1'
#
loop_
_entity.id
_entity.type
_entity.pdbx_description
1 polymer ?
#
loop_
_entity_poly.entity_id
_entity_poly.type
_entity_poly.pdbx_seq_one_letter_code
_entity_poly.pdbx_strand_id
1 'polypeptide(L)'
;MRTLRMALIAFLVGVGMLAIPAAAQAAPGDQSTVCGIGAPSGSVIIYYTYSGACYTPPGAVYNASRVMQVNGYPIGTNVTACSGSPVPAGWAVVYSGFMLTGCSLNYGYPGYGMVLTRQS
;
A
#
# COMPACT_ATOMS: atom_id res chain seq x y z
N MET A 1 -53.02 -29.03 -28.39
CA MET A 1 -51.78 -29.36 -29.14
C MET A 1 -50.73 -28.30 -28.87
N ARG A 2 -49.69 -28.63 -28.10
CA ARG A 2 -48.30 -28.13 -28.24
C ARG A 2 -47.45 -28.79 -27.15
N THR A 3 -46.82 -29.89 -27.53
CA THR A 3 -45.83 -30.63 -26.76
C THR A 3 -44.52 -29.83 -26.72
N LEU A 4 -43.98 -29.58 -25.53
CA LEU A 4 -42.61 -29.10 -25.36
C LEU A 4 -41.84 -30.14 -24.54
N ARG A 5 -40.90 -30.77 -25.24
CA ARG A 5 -40.07 -31.89 -24.82
C ARG A 5 -39.05 -31.40 -23.79
N MET A 6 -38.94 -32.13 -22.67
CA MET A 6 -37.84 -32.01 -21.72
C MET A 6 -36.51 -32.25 -22.44
N ALA A 7 -35.62 -31.26 -22.40
CA ALA A 7 -34.21 -31.45 -22.71
C ALA A 7 -33.45 -31.53 -21.38
N LEU A 8 -33.01 -32.74 -21.04
CA LEU A 8 -32.06 -32.99 -19.96
C LEU A 8 -30.75 -32.27 -20.31
N ILE A 9 -30.38 -31.25 -19.53
CA ILE A 9 -29.05 -30.65 -19.59
C ILE A 9 -28.11 -31.62 -18.87
N ALA A 10 -27.29 -32.32 -19.66
CA ALA A 10 -26.22 -33.16 -19.14
C ALA A 10 -25.22 -32.29 -18.36
N PHE A 11 -25.16 -32.50 -17.04
CA PHE A 11 -24.17 -31.91 -16.16
C PHE A 11 -22.81 -32.57 -16.46
N LEU A 12 -22.03 -31.96 -17.36
CA LEU A 12 -20.61 -32.27 -17.49
C LEU A 12 -19.93 -31.75 -16.23
N VAL A 13 -19.59 -32.65 -15.32
CA VAL A 13 -18.70 -32.38 -14.18
C VAL A 13 -17.28 -32.20 -14.74
N GLY A 14 -17.05 -31.05 -15.38
CA GLY A 14 -15.72 -30.51 -15.52
C GLY A 14 -15.36 -29.89 -14.18
N VAL A 15 -14.46 -30.53 -13.43
CA VAL A 15 -13.79 -29.89 -12.30
C VAL A 15 -12.89 -28.80 -12.89
N GLY A 16 -13.51 -27.65 -13.20
CA GLY A 16 -12.79 -26.44 -13.52
C GLY A 16 -12.04 -26.04 -12.27
N MET A 17 -10.71 -26.15 -12.32
CA MET A 17 -9.85 -25.52 -11.32
C MET A 17 -10.25 -24.06 -11.25
N LEU A 18 -10.94 -23.67 -10.18
CA LEU A 18 -11.21 -22.26 -9.89
C LEU A 18 -9.84 -21.62 -9.69
N ALA A 19 -9.34 -20.91 -10.70
CA ALA A 19 -8.18 -20.06 -10.55
C ALA A 19 -8.54 -19.04 -9.46
N ILE A 20 -7.96 -19.22 -8.27
CA ILE A 20 -8.02 -18.24 -7.20
C ILE A 20 -7.46 -16.97 -7.83
N PRO A 21 -8.23 -15.87 -7.95
CA PRO A 21 -7.66 -14.63 -8.43
C PRO A 21 -6.54 -14.28 -7.45
N ALA A 22 -5.29 -14.28 -7.95
CA ALA A 22 -4.19 -13.71 -7.20
C ALA A 22 -4.63 -12.31 -6.78
N ALA A 23 -4.56 -12.01 -5.48
CA ALA A 23 -4.91 -10.68 -5.00
C ALA A 23 -4.12 -9.67 -5.84
N ALA A 24 -4.83 -8.85 -6.62
CA ALA A 24 -4.20 -7.85 -7.47
C ALA A 24 -3.36 -6.96 -6.54
N GLN A 25 -2.04 -6.99 -6.72
CA GLN A 25 -1.16 -6.10 -5.99
C GLN A 25 -1.52 -4.67 -6.40
N ALA A 26 -1.59 -3.78 -5.42
CA ALA A 26 -1.84 -2.35 -5.65
C ALA A 26 -0.89 -1.83 -6.73
N ALA A 27 -1.38 -0.97 -7.62
CA ALA A 27 -0.58 -0.38 -8.67
C ALA A 27 0.46 0.59 -8.07
N PRO A 28 1.62 0.78 -8.71
CA PRO A 28 2.55 1.82 -8.29
C PRO A 28 1.87 3.19 -8.23
N GLY A 29 2.03 3.88 -7.12
CA GLY A 29 1.39 5.16 -6.81
C GLY A 29 0.08 5.05 -6.02
N ASP A 30 -0.50 3.84 -5.92
CA ASP A 30 -1.70 3.64 -5.10
C ASP A 30 -1.40 3.94 -3.63
N GLN A 31 -2.30 4.71 -3.02
CA GLN A 31 -2.19 5.08 -1.62
C GLN A 31 -3.23 4.34 -0.78
N SER A 32 -2.80 3.86 0.38
CA SER A 32 -3.70 3.22 1.35
C SER A 32 -3.33 3.62 2.77
N THR A 33 -4.28 3.45 3.69
CA THR A 33 -4.04 3.61 5.12
C THR A 33 -3.82 2.24 5.74
N VAL A 34 -2.71 2.08 6.44
CA VAL A 34 -2.37 0.86 7.19
C VAL A 34 -2.38 1.15 8.69
N CYS A 35 -2.86 0.19 9.48
CA CYS A 35 -2.77 0.32 10.94
C CYS A 35 -1.32 0.16 11.40
N GLY A 36 -0.92 0.98 12.36
CA GLY A 36 0.46 1.10 12.84
C GLY A 36 1.27 2.19 12.13
N ILE A 37 2.43 2.49 12.70
CA ILE A 37 3.38 3.51 12.26
C ILE A 37 4.44 2.99 11.25
N GLY A 38 4.14 1.87 10.60
CA GLY A 38 5.00 1.22 9.62
C GLY A 38 4.39 1.19 8.23
N ALA A 39 5.10 0.56 7.29
CA ALA A 39 4.61 0.30 5.95
C ALA A 39 4.86 -1.17 5.56
N PRO A 40 3.94 -1.81 4.81
CA PRO A 40 4.18 -3.12 4.22
C PRO A 40 5.30 -3.06 3.18
N SER A 41 5.87 -4.23 2.84
CA SER A 41 6.91 -4.33 1.83
C SER A 41 6.46 -3.77 0.48
N GLY A 42 7.36 -3.10 -0.22
CA GLY A 42 7.08 -2.49 -1.51
C GLY A 42 6.37 -1.14 -1.45
N SER A 43 6.07 -0.64 -0.25
CA SER A 43 5.46 0.67 -0.03
C SER A 43 6.32 1.59 0.82
N VAL A 44 6.05 2.89 0.73
CA VAL A 44 6.72 3.93 1.52
C VAL A 44 5.69 4.72 2.32
N ILE A 45 6.07 5.19 3.49
CA ILE A 45 5.22 6.07 4.32
C ILE A 45 5.27 7.48 3.72
N ILE A 46 4.11 8.06 3.46
CA ILE A 46 3.99 9.43 2.95
C ILE A 46 3.37 10.38 3.98
N TYR A 47 2.68 9.84 5.00
CA TYR A 47 1.99 10.62 6.00
C TYR A 47 1.64 9.75 7.23
N TYR A 48 1.87 10.22 8.45
CA TYR A 48 1.37 9.60 9.69
C TYR A 48 0.00 10.15 10.05
N THR A 49 -0.94 9.27 10.38
CA THR A 49 -2.34 9.65 10.59
C THR A 49 -2.95 8.94 11.79
N TYR A 50 -4.08 9.49 12.23
CA TYR A 50 -5.00 8.80 13.12
C TYR A 50 -6.08 8.10 12.30
N SER A 51 -6.49 6.92 12.73
CA SER A 51 -7.62 6.16 12.19
C SER A 51 -8.43 5.55 13.32
N GLY A 52 -9.74 5.84 13.38
CA GLY A 52 -10.65 5.22 14.35
C GLY A 52 -10.87 3.73 14.14
N ALA A 53 -10.42 3.17 13.00
CA ALA A 53 -10.48 1.74 12.71
C ALA A 53 -9.27 0.96 13.28
N CYS A 54 -8.23 1.65 13.74
CA CYS A 54 -7.01 1.03 14.24
C CYS A 54 -6.94 1.10 15.77
N TYR A 55 -6.31 0.09 16.38
CA TYR A 55 -5.99 0.15 17.80
C TYR A 55 -5.02 1.30 18.09
N THR A 56 -5.33 2.12 19.10
CA THR A 56 -4.50 3.25 19.52
C THR A 56 -3.77 2.88 20.81
N PRO A 57 -2.44 2.70 20.77
CA PRO A 57 -1.66 2.51 21.99
C PRO A 57 -1.78 3.72 22.93
N PRO A 58 -1.79 3.51 24.26
CA PRO A 58 -1.74 4.61 25.22
C PRO A 58 -0.56 5.55 24.95
N GLY A 59 -0.83 6.85 24.84
CA GLY A 59 0.19 7.87 24.59
C GLY A 59 0.58 8.05 23.10
N ALA A 60 0.02 7.27 22.18
CA ALA A 60 0.24 7.48 20.75
C ALA A 60 -0.67 8.58 20.19
N VAL A 61 -0.10 9.52 19.42
CA VAL A 61 -0.86 10.54 18.67
C VAL A 61 -1.38 9.96 17.34
N TYR A 62 -0.54 9.19 16.67
CA TYR A 62 -0.86 8.52 15.42
C TYR A 62 -0.83 7.01 15.61
N ASN A 63 -1.81 6.33 15.04
CA ASN A 63 -1.99 4.89 15.13
C ASN A 63 -2.09 4.23 13.75
N ALA A 64 -1.86 4.99 12.68
CA ALA A 64 -1.89 4.54 11.31
C ALA A 64 -0.93 5.34 10.43
N SER A 65 -0.59 4.79 9.28
CA SER A 65 0.26 5.42 8.27
C SER A 65 -0.48 5.41 6.94
N ARG A 66 -0.42 6.51 6.19
CA ARG A 66 -0.69 6.45 4.74
C ARG A 66 0.59 6.04 4.05
N VAL A 67 0.45 5.01 3.24
CA VAL A 67 1.54 4.42 2.47
C VAL A 67 1.23 4.56 1.00
N MET A 68 2.29 4.68 0.20
CA MET A 68 2.20 4.65 -1.25
C MET A 68 2.94 3.41 -1.77
N GLN A 69 2.30 2.64 -2.62
CA GLN A 69 2.94 1.50 -3.28
C GLN A 69 3.98 2.00 -4.28
N VAL A 70 5.18 1.44 -4.25
CA VAL A 70 6.28 1.85 -5.14
C VAL A 70 6.81 0.71 -6.02
N ASN A 71 6.33 -0.51 -5.81
CA ASN A 71 6.66 -1.62 -6.69
C ASN A 71 6.11 -1.40 -8.10
N GLY A 72 6.96 -1.61 -9.11
CA GLY A 72 6.60 -1.45 -10.52
C GLY A 72 6.87 -0.07 -11.10
N TYR A 73 7.37 0.90 -10.30
CA TYR A 73 7.90 2.13 -10.88
C TYR A 73 9.16 1.87 -11.72
N PRO A 74 9.35 2.59 -12.84
CA PRO A 74 10.55 2.47 -13.65
C PRO A 74 11.78 3.03 -12.93
N ILE A 75 12.97 2.55 -13.33
CA ILE A 75 14.27 3.06 -12.87
C ILE A 75 14.36 4.57 -13.16
N GLY A 76 14.94 5.32 -12.23
CA GLY A 76 15.03 6.78 -12.28
C GLY A 76 13.82 7.52 -11.70
N THR A 77 12.73 6.82 -11.34
CA THR A 77 11.59 7.44 -10.67
C THR A 77 11.99 7.98 -9.31
N ASN A 78 11.59 9.23 -9.02
CA ASN A 78 11.74 9.84 -7.71
C ASN A 78 10.42 9.79 -6.93
N VAL A 79 10.50 9.39 -5.66
CA VAL A 79 9.37 9.33 -4.73
C VAL A 79 9.73 10.08 -3.46
N THR A 80 8.82 10.94 -3.00
CA THR A 80 8.94 11.59 -1.69
C THR A 80 8.26 10.72 -0.63
N ALA A 81 8.96 10.48 0.47
CA ALA A 81 8.49 9.70 1.60
C ALA A 81 8.88 10.39 2.92
N CYS A 82 8.27 9.97 4.02
CA CYS A 82 8.75 10.33 5.35
C CYS A 82 10.14 9.75 5.58
N SER A 83 11.02 10.52 6.23
CA SER A 83 12.41 10.11 6.54
C SER A 83 12.52 8.81 7.35
N GLY A 84 11.49 8.48 8.16
CA GLY A 84 11.39 7.21 8.89
C GLY A 84 10.75 6.06 8.10
N SER A 85 10.41 6.26 6.82
CA SER A 85 9.86 5.20 5.98
C SER A 85 10.90 4.10 5.72
N PRO A 86 10.49 2.82 5.62
CA PRO A 86 11.37 1.80 5.07
C PRO A 86 11.78 2.18 3.64
N VAL A 87 13.00 1.82 3.26
CA VAL A 87 13.53 1.95 1.90
C VAL A 87 13.32 0.60 1.19
N PRO A 88 12.42 0.52 0.19
CA PRO A 88 12.16 -0.75 -0.49
C PRO A 88 13.37 -1.21 -1.32
N ALA A 89 13.47 -2.52 -1.55
CA ALA A 89 14.57 -3.08 -2.34
C ALA A 89 14.66 -2.42 -3.72
N GLY A 90 15.88 -2.06 -4.12
CA GLY A 90 16.12 -1.38 -5.39
C GLY A 90 15.87 0.12 -5.40
N TRP A 91 15.60 0.73 -4.24
CA TRP A 91 15.52 2.17 -4.06
C TRP A 91 16.70 2.68 -3.25
N ALA A 92 17.11 3.92 -3.50
CA ALA A 92 18.15 4.60 -2.73
C ALA A 92 17.68 5.99 -2.30
N VAL A 93 18.05 6.40 -1.08
CA VAL A 93 17.85 7.79 -0.61
C VAL A 93 18.83 8.69 -1.33
N VAL A 94 18.33 9.67 -2.07
CA VAL A 94 19.16 10.66 -2.79
C VAL A 94 19.13 12.04 -2.13
N TYR A 95 18.13 12.30 -1.29
CA TYR A 95 17.99 13.54 -0.55
C TYR A 95 17.17 13.30 0.72
N SER A 96 17.49 13.95 1.83
CA SER A 96 16.75 13.81 3.08
C SER A 96 16.91 15.04 3.98
N GLY A 97 16.05 15.14 5.00
CA GLY A 97 16.18 16.17 6.06
C GLY A 97 15.45 17.48 5.76
N PHE A 98 14.61 17.52 4.73
CA PHE A 98 13.72 18.66 4.48
C PHE A 98 12.41 18.52 5.25
N MET A 99 11.81 19.67 5.60
CA MET A 99 10.50 19.70 6.25
C MET A 99 9.45 19.10 5.33
N LEU A 100 8.71 18.10 5.83
CA LEU A 100 7.61 17.47 5.12
C LEU A 100 6.41 17.34 6.05
N THR A 101 5.38 18.11 5.74
CA THR A 101 4.13 18.13 6.51
C THR A 101 3.52 16.74 6.56
N GLY A 102 3.11 16.32 7.76
CA GLY A 102 2.51 15.00 7.97
C GLY A 102 3.48 13.87 8.22
N CYS A 103 4.79 14.11 8.16
CA CYS A 103 5.82 13.13 8.55
C CYS A 103 6.31 13.30 9.99
N SER A 104 5.53 13.97 10.84
CA SER A 104 5.78 14.12 12.27
C SER A 104 5.10 12.99 13.03
N LEU A 105 5.84 12.26 13.88
CA LEU A 105 5.26 11.24 14.77
C LEU A 105 4.68 11.84 16.07
N ASN A 106 5.12 13.04 16.43
CA ASN A 106 4.73 13.74 17.65
C ASN A 106 4.09 15.08 17.32
N TYR A 107 3.04 15.44 18.07
CA TYR A 107 2.39 16.75 17.92
C TYR A 107 3.38 17.86 18.28
N GLY A 108 3.46 18.90 17.43
CA GLY A 108 4.35 20.05 17.64
C GLY A 108 5.83 19.83 17.27
N TYR A 109 6.21 18.64 16.78
CA TYR A 109 7.55 18.40 16.23
C TYR A 109 7.55 18.48 14.71
N PRO A 110 8.59 19.06 14.09
CA PRO A 110 8.72 19.04 12.64
C PRO A 110 8.81 17.61 12.11
N GLY A 111 8.04 17.32 11.07
CA GLY A 111 8.18 16.11 10.27
C GLY A 111 9.22 16.31 9.18
N TYR A 112 10.02 15.28 8.90
CA TYR A 112 11.06 15.33 7.88
C TYR A 112 10.80 14.32 6.77
N GLY A 113 11.09 14.72 5.55
CA GLY A 113 11.00 13.91 4.35
C GLY A 113 12.34 13.40 3.85
N MET A 114 12.25 12.47 2.92
CA MET A 114 13.33 12.01 2.07
C MET A 114 12.82 11.79 0.64
N VAL A 115 13.73 11.88 -0.32
CA VAL A 115 13.51 11.51 -1.71
C VAL A 115 14.25 10.22 -1.99
N LEU A 116 13.51 9.25 -2.51
CA LEU A 116 13.99 7.95 -2.94
C LEU A 116 14.02 7.92 -4.46
N THR A 117 15.07 7.37 -5.05
CA THR A 117 15.16 7.12 -6.49
C THR A 117 15.25 5.63 -6.77
N ARG A 118 14.46 5.12 -7.71
CA ARG A 118 14.52 3.73 -8.16
C ARG A 118 15.82 3.47 -8.93
N GLN A 119 16.61 2.51 -8.47
CA GLN A 119 17.91 2.13 -9.05
C GLN A 119 17.87 0.79 -9.80
N SER A 120 17.08 -0.17 -9.32
CA SER A 120 17.00 -1.54 -9.87
C SER A 120 15.68 -2.21 -9.52
#